data_AF-A0A0J1GF86-F1
#
_entry.id   AF-A0A0J1GF86-F1
#
_cell.length_a   1.000
_cell.length_b   1.000
_cell.length_c   1.000
_cell.angle_alpha   90.00
_cell.angle_beta   90.00
_cell.angle_gamma   90.00
#
_symmetry.space_group_name_H-M   'P 1'
#
loop_
_entity.id
_entity.type
_entity.pdbx_description
1 polymer ?
#
loop_
_entity_poly.entity_id
_entity_poly.type
_entity_poly.pdbx_seq_one_letter_code
_entity_poly.pdbx_strand_id
1 'polypeptide(L)' 'MELKGKLQDYTESEFRRFLDEFFEDTETNNLPDSEYDEYISKLAKHFSTIVEHPEGNGLIFHPAARREDSVDGVIEEL' A
#
# COMPACT_ATOMS: atom_id res chain seq x y z
N MET A 1 1.02 -12.87 -0.60
CA MET A 1 1.26 -12.19 0.69
C MET A 1 0.07 -12.42 1.61
N GLU A 2 0.26 -12.38 2.93
CA GLU A 2 -0.82 -12.45 3.93
C GLU A 2 -1.19 -11.03 4.43
N LEU A 3 -2.48 -10.71 4.51
CA LEU A 3 -2.96 -9.43 5.01
C LEU A 3 -3.25 -9.53 6.51
N LYS A 4 -2.51 -8.79 7.33
CA LYS A 4 -2.65 -8.78 8.79
C LYS A 4 -3.59 -7.67 9.22
N GLY A 5 -4.37 -7.91 10.28
CA GLY A 5 -5.47 -7.04 10.68
C GLY A 5 -5.05 -5.71 11.32
N LYS A 6 -3.79 -5.54 11.73
CA LYS A 6 -3.26 -4.31 12.33
C LYS A 6 -1.87 -4.01 11.79
N LEU A 7 -1.52 -2.73 11.69
CA LEU A 7 -0.19 -2.31 11.25
C LEU A 7 0.93 -2.89 12.10
N GLN A 8 0.77 -2.88 13.43
CA GLN A 8 1.72 -3.43 14.40
C GLN A 8 2.02 -4.94 14.26
N ASP A 9 1.18 -5.68 13.52
CA ASP A 9 1.40 -7.11 13.27
C ASP A 9 2.38 -7.32 12.10
N TYR A 10 2.64 -6.28 11.29
CA TYR A 10 3.64 -6.28 10.23
C TYR A 10 5.03 -5.95 10.77
N THR A 11 6.02 -6.70 10.34
CA THR A 11 7.41 -6.23 10.33
C THR A 11 7.58 -5.18 9.23
N GLU A 12 8.60 -4.34 9.35
CA GLU A 12 8.92 -3.32 8.34
C GLU A 12 9.10 -3.94 6.95
N SER A 13 9.81 -5.06 6.83
CA SER A 13 10.01 -5.74 5.54
C SER A 13 8.72 -6.31 4.95
N GLU A 14 7.80 -6.81 5.77
CA GLU A 14 6.49 -7.27 5.30
C GLU A 14 5.62 -6.10 4.84
N PHE A 15 5.66 -4.97 5.56
CA PHE A 15 4.91 -3.79 5.19
C PHE A 15 5.47 -3.12 3.93
N ARG A 16 6.80 -3.07 3.79
CA ARG A 16 7.47 -2.67 2.55
C ARG A 16 7.03 -3.53 1.37
N ARG A 17 7.06 -4.86 1.52
CA ARG A 17 6.59 -5.78 0.48
C ARG A 17 5.11 -5.58 0.12
N PHE A 18 4.30 -5.20 1.12
CA PHE A 18 2.91 -4.82 0.88
C PHE A 18 2.79 -3.55 0.04
N LEU A 19 3.61 -2.53 0.34
CA LEU A 19 3.63 -1.27 -0.41
C LEU A 19 4.21 -1.44 -1.82
N ASP A 20 5.17 -2.34 -2.01
CA ASP A 20 5.76 -2.64 -3.33
C ASP A 20 4.67 -3.05 -4.36
N GLU A 21 3.54 -3.62 -3.95
CA GLU A 21 2.40 -3.92 -4.85
C GLU A 21 1.78 -2.69 -5.53
N PHE A 22 2.07 -1.48 -5.05
CA PHE A 22 1.59 -0.21 -5.64
C PHE A 22 2.67 0.56 -6.39
N PHE A 23 3.94 0.40 -5.99
CA PHE A 23 5.05 1.23 -6.48
C PHE A 23 5.99 0.49 -7.43
N GLU A 24 6.00 -0.84 -7.41
CA GLU A 24 6.93 -1.66 -8.17
C GLU A 24 6.20 -2.60 -9.13
N ASP A 25 6.91 -3.10 -10.14
CA ASP A 25 6.42 -4.16 -11.02
C ASP A 25 6.54 -5.51 -10.29
N THR A 26 5.40 -6.06 -9.90
CA THR A 26 5.27 -7.34 -9.19
C THR A 26 4.60 -8.38 -10.08
N GLU A 27 4.47 -9.63 -9.59
CA GLU A 27 3.77 -10.66 -10.37
C GLU A 27 2.29 -10.33 -10.61
N THR A 28 1.67 -9.47 -9.79
CA THR A 28 0.25 -9.11 -9.90
C THR A 28 -0.03 -8.16 -11.06
N ASN A 29 0.99 -7.47 -11.58
CA ASN A 29 0.89 -6.67 -12.80
C ASN A 29 0.60 -7.52 -14.06
N ASN A 30 0.77 -8.85 -14.00
CA ASN A 30 0.41 -9.78 -15.07
C ASN A 30 -1.05 -10.26 -15.02
N LEU A 31 -1.83 -9.84 -14.02
CA LEU A 31 -3.25 -10.16 -13.94
C LEU A 31 -4.03 -9.47 -15.08
N PRO A 32 -5.14 -10.05 -15.55
CA PRO A 32 -6.07 -9.34 -16.42
C PRO A 32 -6.55 -8.04 -15.77
N ASP A 33 -6.78 -6.98 -16.56
CA ASP A 33 -7.14 -5.63 -16.07
C ASP A 33 -8.23 -5.66 -14.97
N SER A 34 -9.31 -6.42 -15.16
CA SER A 34 -10.40 -6.51 -14.18
C SER A 34 -9.97 -7.16 -12.86
N GLU A 35 -9.11 -8.18 -12.91
CA GLU A 35 -8.59 -8.86 -11.72
C GLU A 35 -7.55 -7.99 -11.01
N TYR A 36 -6.73 -7.27 -11.77
CA TYR A 36 -5.79 -6.29 -11.25
C TYR A 36 -6.51 -5.15 -10.51
N ASP A 37 -7.56 -4.58 -11.11
CA ASP A 37 -8.35 -3.52 -10.49
C ASP A 37 -8.99 -3.96 -9.17
N GLU A 38 -9.57 -5.17 -9.13
CA GLU A 38 -10.14 -5.74 -7.91
C GLU A 38 -9.06 -5.99 -6.85
N TYR A 39 -7.89 -6.48 -7.27
CA TYR A 39 -6.75 -6.74 -6.39
C TYR A 39 -6.21 -5.46 -5.75
N ILE A 40 -5.88 -4.43 -6.54
CA ILE A 40 -5.41 -3.14 -6.05
C ILE A 40 -6.46 -2.46 -5.17
N SER A 41 -7.74 -2.52 -5.55
CA SER A 41 -8.84 -1.98 -4.74
C SER A 41 -8.92 -2.63 -3.35
N LYS A 42 -8.73 -3.96 -3.28
CA LYS A 42 -8.70 -4.71 -2.02
C LYS A 42 -7.52 -4.29 -1.16
N LEU A 43 -6.31 -4.18 -1.73
CA LEU A 43 -5.13 -3.76 -0.99
C LEU A 43 -5.27 -2.32 -0.49
N ALA A 44 -5.74 -1.40 -1.33
CA ALA A 44 -5.95 0.00 -0.97
C ALA A 44 -6.94 0.14 0.20
N LYS A 45 -8.03 -0.62 0.18
CA LYS A 45 -8.99 -0.65 1.30
C LYS A 45 -8.36 -1.22 2.58
N HIS A 46 -7.56 -2.27 2.44
CA HIS A 46 -6.83 -2.87 3.56
C HIS A 46 -5.87 -1.87 4.20
N PHE A 47 -5.05 -1.18 3.39
CA PHE A 47 -4.13 -0.14 3.85
C PHE A 47 -4.86 0.92 4.67
N SER A 48 -5.92 1.53 4.12
CA SER A 48 -6.73 2.54 4.83
C SER A 48 -7.28 2.05 6.16
N THR A 49 -7.52 0.74 6.30
CA THR A 49 -8.04 0.14 7.53
C THR A 49 -6.96 0.00 8.59
N ILE A 50 -5.74 -0.39 8.21
CA ILE A 50 -4.68 -0.74 9.16
C ILE A 50 -3.82 0.45 9.62
N VAL A 51 -3.68 1.50 8.80
CA VAL A 51 -2.81 2.65 9.12
C VAL A 51 -3.47 3.70 10.01
N GLU A 52 -4.80 3.70 10.11
CA GLU A 52 -5.60 4.68 10.87
C GLU A 52 -5.27 6.17 10.59
N HIS A 53 -4.54 6.45 9.51
CA HIS A 53 -4.18 7.80 9.07
C HIS A 53 -5.39 8.48 8.40
N PRO A 54 -5.65 9.78 8.65
CA PRO A 54 -6.81 10.49 8.10
C PRO A 54 -6.88 10.46 6.57
N GLU A 55 -5.73 10.42 5.90
CA GLU A 55 -5.68 10.33 4.43
C GLU A 55 -5.84 8.89 3.90
N GLY A 56 -5.71 7.87 4.74
CA GLY A 56 -5.78 6.46 4.35
C GLY A 56 -4.91 6.16 3.12
N ASN A 57 -5.45 5.45 2.14
CA ASN A 57 -4.80 5.17 0.85
C ASN A 57 -4.50 6.44 0.01
N GLY A 58 -4.94 7.62 0.42
CA GLY A 58 -4.45 8.89 -0.13
C GLY A 58 -2.94 9.04 0.04
N LEU A 59 -2.36 8.41 1.07
CA LEU A 59 -0.91 8.29 1.20
C LEU A 59 -0.24 7.51 0.06
N ILE A 60 -0.98 6.75 -0.73
CA ILE A 60 -0.41 6.01 -1.88
C ILE A 60 -0.72 6.76 -3.17
N PHE A 61 -1.97 7.18 -3.36
CA PHE A 61 -2.43 7.71 -4.65
C PHE A 61 -2.36 9.25 -4.77
N HIS A 62 -2.23 9.96 -3.65
CA HIS A 62 -2.29 11.42 -3.58
C HIS A 62 -1.24 11.97 -2.61
N PRO A 63 0.05 11.71 -2.85
CA PRO A 63 1.10 12.12 -1.94
C PRO A 63 1.18 13.63 -1.76
N ALA A 64 1.44 14.06 -0.52
CA ALA A 64 1.66 15.46 -0.22
C ALA A 64 2.89 15.98 -0.98
N ALA A 65 2.79 17.17 -1.59
CA ALA A 65 3.85 17.73 -2.44
C ALA A 65 5.23 17.92 -1.77
N ARG A 66 5.32 17.75 -0.44
CA ARG A 66 6.55 17.90 0.35
C ARG A 66 7.21 16.59 0.72
N ARG A 67 6.64 15.44 0.37
CA ARG A 67 7.25 14.14 0.60
C ARG A 67 7.52 13.41 -0.72
N GLU A 68 8.36 12.39 -0.64
CA GLU A 68 8.62 11.53 -1.79
C GLU A 68 7.41 10.64 -2.11
N ASP A 69 7.18 10.43 -3.41
CA ASP A 69 6.21 9.48 -3.94
C ASP A 69 6.87 8.11 -4.07
N SER A 70 7.17 7.52 -2.92
CA SER A 70 7.90 6.26 -2.79
C SER A 70 7.40 5.45 -1.59
N VAL A 71 7.78 4.17 -1.53
CA VAL A 71 7.52 3.31 -0.37
C VAL A 71 8.10 3.93 0.92
N ASP A 72 9.33 4.43 0.85
CA ASP A 72 10.00 5.06 1.99
C ASP A 72 9.27 6.34 2.42
N GLY A 73 8.81 7.15 1.46
CA GLY A 73 8.03 8.35 1.74
C GLY A 73 6.69 8.06 2.43
N VAL A 74 6.06 6.91 2.15
CA VAL A 74 4.85 6.47 2.88
C VAL A 74 5.19 6.02 4.30
N ILE A 75 6.28 5.25 4.46
CA ILE A 75 6.72 4.76 5.78
C ILE A 75 7.13 5.91 6.69
N GLU A 76 7.79 6.94 6.17
CA GLU A 76 8.21 8.13 6.94
C GLU A 76 7.03 9.00 7.42
N GLU A 77 5.87 8.95 6.75
CA GLU A 77 4.69 9.74 7.12
C GLU A 77 3.78 9.03 8.15
N LEU A 78 3.95 7.72 8.36
CA LEU A 78 3.18 6.90 9.31
C LEU A 78 3.77 6.92 10.73
#